data_AF-A0A955E472-F1
#
_entry.id   AF-A0A955E472-F1
#
_cell.length_a   1.000
_cell.length_b   1.000
_cell.length_c   1.000
_cell.angle_alpha   90.00
_cell.angle_beta   90.00
_cell.angle_gamma   90.00
#
_symmetry.space_group_name_H-M   'P 1'
#
loop_
_entity.id
_entity.type
_entity.pdbx_description
1 polymer ?
#
loop_
_entity_poly.entity_id
_entity_poly.type
_entity_poly.pdbx_seq_one_letter_code
_entity_poly.pdbx_strand_id
1 'polypeptide(L)'
;MLLTMLGVCAGTVLASPTSGEWIDATGDAVIRRTDLGNDAPLPPGFEPIDLLSVSVRGWIPSSPTTDLYSGSFENDDADFVRIQMVLAGLVSPPGPLGFNGLGYNPYQFGDRPIFGFIGLDIDHQKNSGGELMPMAQYQYLANVGRFGLSPSGSIADRMVRDGDDVNSNFYSGPQFERSGAEFSLAFCGCFATTIVSQDGDMDSFFDSGETWEISGRFFERMQSFIPLGGTFGGSEFGSFDPLVELRFEHDAWTDETTVTLVFPITNHGAALAAGESDQPLDGSLLNHTSLEEAIDDLILGADFASGSLSVLVDEWTGQHVDDYRQPDRWEITALLGSASTTDHGFASYIWTDTGFDELTGDFNLDGFIDGLDTITFTDYIDEHDGGSEDGDGAVNGEVAVIDFGSEFNFFDLDYDGVVSMADLPNEPCPADFTGEGTLDIFDVFAFLDAFNLGDLRADFTGDTLFDIFDVFAFLDAFNAGCP
;
A
#
# COMPACT_ATOMS: atom_id res chain seq x y z
N MET A 1 -27.50 30.33 -38.53
CA MET A 1 -27.85 29.50 -37.35
C MET A 1 -27.07 28.20 -37.47
N LEU A 2 -25.82 28.25 -37.00
CA LEU A 2 -25.03 27.18 -36.40
C LEU A 2 -23.63 27.79 -36.22
N LEU A 3 -23.29 28.12 -34.98
CA LEU A 3 -21.97 28.57 -34.57
C LEU A 3 -21.30 27.32 -33.98
N THR A 4 -20.32 26.76 -34.67
CA THR A 4 -19.56 25.60 -34.23
C THR A 4 -18.61 26.06 -33.11
N MET A 5 -18.83 25.59 -31.88
CA MET A 5 -17.87 25.70 -30.79
C MET A 5 -16.65 24.85 -31.14
N LEU A 6 -15.46 25.46 -31.15
CA LEU A 6 -14.21 24.75 -30.97
C LEU A 6 -14.11 24.37 -29.48
N GLY A 7 -14.05 23.07 -29.19
CA GLY A 7 -13.61 22.57 -27.89
C GLY A 7 -12.11 22.80 -27.76
N VAL A 8 -11.71 23.46 -26.67
CA VAL A 8 -10.32 23.51 -26.23
C VAL A 8 -10.14 22.28 -25.35
N CYS A 9 -9.35 21.30 -25.80
CA CYS A 9 -8.82 20.27 -24.90
C CYS A 9 -7.85 20.97 -23.96
N ALA A 10 -8.18 20.99 -22.66
CA ALA A 10 -7.23 21.33 -21.63
C ALA A 10 -6.31 20.13 -21.48
N GLY A 11 -5.04 20.28 -21.89
CA GLY A 11 -4.00 19.37 -21.43
C GLY A 11 -3.86 19.56 -19.93
N THR A 12 -4.10 18.50 -19.17
CA THR A 12 -3.73 18.39 -17.78
C THR A 12 -2.21 18.42 -17.73
N VAL A 13 -1.65 19.56 -17.31
CA VAL A 13 -0.30 19.59 -16.79
C VAL A 13 -0.37 18.83 -15.47
N LEU A 14 0.12 17.59 -15.44
CA LEU A 14 0.39 16.89 -14.19
C LEU A 14 1.41 17.77 -13.45
N ALA A 15 0.96 18.41 -12.36
CA ALA A 15 1.88 19.02 -11.42
C ALA A 15 2.80 17.90 -10.90
N SER A 16 4.08 18.20 -10.65
CA SER A 16 4.92 17.28 -9.88
C SER A 16 4.16 16.88 -8.60
N PRO A 17 4.19 15.60 -8.19
CA PRO A 17 3.50 15.16 -6.98
C PRO A 17 3.90 16.07 -5.82
N THR A 18 2.90 16.52 -5.07
CA THR A 18 3.20 17.28 -3.86
C THR A 18 3.84 16.34 -2.84
N SER A 19 4.85 16.78 -2.09
CA SER A 19 5.45 15.92 -1.06
C SER A 19 4.38 15.47 -0.08
N GLY A 20 4.38 14.17 0.26
CA GLY A 20 3.35 13.56 1.10
C GLY A 20 2.03 13.27 0.37
N GLU A 21 2.02 13.10 -0.94
CA GLU A 21 0.86 12.68 -1.74
C GLU A 21 1.26 11.57 -2.71
N TRP A 22 0.53 10.45 -2.65
CA TRP A 22 0.68 9.28 -3.50
C TRP A 22 -0.63 9.04 -4.22
N ILE A 23 -0.53 8.81 -5.53
CA ILE A 23 -1.67 8.67 -6.43
C ILE A 23 -1.62 7.29 -7.04
N ASP A 24 -2.78 6.65 -7.09
CA ASP A 24 -2.96 5.34 -7.69
C ASP A 24 -3.92 5.42 -8.91
N ALA A 25 -3.91 4.39 -9.76
CA ALA A 25 -4.53 4.44 -11.06
C ALA A 25 -6.01 4.04 -10.99
N THR A 26 -6.92 5.01 -11.13
CA THR A 26 -8.37 4.74 -11.09
C THR A 26 -8.81 3.55 -11.96
N GLY A 27 -9.47 2.57 -11.34
CA GLY A 27 -10.12 1.44 -12.02
C GLY A 27 -9.20 0.26 -12.34
N ASP A 28 -8.04 0.16 -11.71
CA ASP A 28 -7.10 -0.96 -11.84
C ASP A 28 -7.29 -2.06 -10.78
N ALA A 29 -8.08 -1.81 -9.73
CA ALA A 29 -8.36 -2.79 -8.70
C ALA A 29 -8.90 -4.14 -9.24
N VAL A 30 -8.26 -5.23 -8.82
CA VAL A 30 -8.51 -6.60 -9.27
C VAL A 30 -8.59 -7.58 -8.11
N ILE A 31 -9.47 -8.58 -8.21
CA ILE A 31 -9.67 -9.55 -7.13
C ILE A 31 -8.50 -10.54 -7.06
N ARG A 32 -7.84 -10.59 -5.90
CA ARG A 32 -6.76 -11.51 -5.54
C ARG A 32 -7.08 -12.23 -4.23
N ARG A 33 -7.75 -13.39 -4.32
CA ARG A 33 -8.13 -14.15 -3.13
C ARG A 33 -6.97 -15.02 -2.64
N THR A 34 -6.92 -15.23 -1.34
CA THR A 34 -5.87 -16.03 -0.68
C THR A 34 -6.36 -17.40 -0.22
N ASP A 35 -7.61 -17.76 -0.51
CA ASP A 35 -8.20 -19.04 -0.10
C ASP A 35 -7.83 -20.16 -1.08
N LEU A 36 -7.66 -21.37 -0.54
CA LEU A 36 -7.36 -22.54 -1.35
C LEU A 36 -8.48 -22.78 -2.39
N GLY A 37 -8.11 -22.77 -3.67
CA GLY A 37 -9.02 -22.92 -4.80
C GLY A 37 -9.60 -21.61 -5.33
N ASN A 38 -9.24 -20.46 -4.73
CA ASN A 38 -9.67 -19.13 -5.17
C ASN A 38 -11.22 -19.02 -5.28
N ASP A 39 -11.97 -19.67 -4.38
CA ASP A 39 -13.41 -19.91 -4.50
C ASP A 39 -14.26 -19.33 -3.35
N ALA A 40 -13.64 -18.61 -2.40
CA ALA A 40 -14.33 -17.97 -1.29
C ALA A 40 -15.50 -17.08 -1.80
N PRO A 41 -16.70 -17.19 -1.17
CA PRO A 41 -17.90 -16.55 -1.68
C PRO A 41 -17.90 -15.05 -1.40
N LEU A 42 -18.01 -14.26 -2.46
CA LEU A 42 -18.20 -12.82 -2.42
C LEU A 42 -19.71 -12.45 -2.46
N PRO A 43 -20.10 -11.30 -1.93
CA PRO A 43 -21.48 -10.82 -2.03
C PRO A 43 -21.89 -10.61 -3.50
N PRO A 44 -23.18 -10.74 -3.84
CA PRO A 44 -23.65 -10.45 -5.19
C PRO A 44 -23.35 -9.00 -5.59
N GLY A 45 -22.71 -8.81 -6.74
CA GLY A 45 -22.32 -7.47 -7.20
C GLY A 45 -21.11 -6.89 -6.45
N PHE A 46 -20.26 -7.75 -5.87
CA PHE A 46 -18.99 -7.33 -5.28
C PHE A 46 -18.19 -6.44 -6.25
N GLU A 47 -17.82 -5.28 -5.76
CA GLU A 47 -16.92 -4.34 -6.43
C GLU A 47 -15.61 -4.30 -5.63
N PRO A 48 -14.44 -4.46 -6.28
CA PRO A 48 -13.14 -4.31 -5.66
C PRO A 48 -13.00 -2.98 -4.89
N ILE A 49 -12.20 -2.98 -3.82
CA ILE A 49 -11.75 -1.72 -3.22
C ILE A 49 -10.66 -1.17 -4.12
N ASP A 50 -10.82 0.08 -4.56
CA ASP A 50 -9.97 0.79 -5.52
C ASP A 50 -9.48 2.07 -4.84
N LEU A 51 -8.17 2.12 -4.61
CA LEU A 51 -7.42 3.19 -4.00
C LEU A 51 -7.16 4.25 -5.06
N LEU A 52 -7.44 5.51 -4.73
CA LEU A 52 -7.18 6.61 -5.66
C LEU A 52 -6.00 7.45 -5.22
N SER A 53 -5.85 7.64 -3.92
CA SER A 53 -4.70 8.34 -3.35
C SER A 53 -4.59 8.13 -1.85
N VAL A 54 -3.37 8.34 -1.35
CA VAL A 54 -3.10 8.61 0.06
C VAL A 54 -2.32 9.92 0.16
N SER A 55 -2.65 10.74 1.15
CA SER A 55 -1.84 11.89 1.53
C SER A 55 -1.48 11.83 3.01
N VAL A 56 -0.21 12.09 3.31
CA VAL A 56 0.37 12.07 4.67
C VAL A 56 1.12 13.38 4.85
N ARG A 57 0.52 14.32 5.59
CA ARG A 57 1.02 15.70 5.65
C ARG A 57 0.86 16.30 7.03
N GLY A 58 1.74 17.25 7.35
CA GLY A 58 1.63 18.06 8.56
C GLY A 58 0.33 18.85 8.57
N TRP A 59 -0.30 18.95 9.73
CA TRP A 59 -1.65 19.46 9.88
C TRP A 59 -1.80 20.39 11.08
N ILE A 60 -2.59 21.44 10.88
CA ILE A 60 -3.01 22.36 11.95
C ILE A 60 -4.54 22.38 12.01
N PRO A 61 -5.15 21.70 12.98
CA PRO A 61 -6.58 21.80 13.22
C PRO A 61 -7.00 23.24 13.55
N SER A 62 -8.13 23.67 12.97
CA SER A 62 -8.72 24.99 13.28
C SER A 62 -9.29 25.04 14.70
N SER A 63 -9.69 23.90 15.26
CA SER A 63 -10.29 23.77 16.59
C SER A 63 -9.95 22.41 17.20
N PRO A 64 -8.71 22.22 17.68
CA PRO A 64 -8.18 20.89 18.02
C PRO A 64 -8.98 20.14 19.09
N THR A 65 -9.73 20.83 19.95
CA THR A 65 -10.54 20.21 21.01
C THR A 65 -11.93 19.76 20.58
N THR A 66 -12.39 20.15 19.39
CA THR A 66 -13.78 19.89 18.95
C THR A 66 -13.91 19.45 17.50
N ASP A 67 -12.93 19.78 16.65
CA ASP A 67 -12.89 19.42 15.24
C ASP A 67 -11.43 19.34 14.79
N LEU A 68 -10.91 18.12 14.75
CA LEU A 68 -9.55 17.83 14.29
C LEU A 68 -9.43 17.89 12.76
N TYR A 69 -10.53 17.70 12.04
CA TYR A 69 -10.54 17.43 10.61
C TYR A 69 -10.63 18.68 9.74
N SER A 70 -11.14 19.80 10.28
CA SER A 70 -11.07 21.11 9.63
C SER A 70 -9.81 21.85 10.02
N GLY A 71 -9.05 22.37 9.05
CA GLY A 71 -7.72 22.92 9.31
C GLY A 71 -6.99 23.34 8.05
N SER A 72 -5.68 23.45 8.17
CA SER A 72 -4.78 23.72 7.06
C SER A 72 -3.54 22.83 7.13
N PHE A 73 -3.01 22.48 5.96
CA PHE A 73 -1.72 21.80 5.85
C PHE A 73 -0.58 22.73 6.28
N GLU A 74 0.41 22.15 6.94
CA GLU A 74 1.64 22.79 7.37
C GLU A 74 2.80 21.91 6.91
N ASN A 75 3.84 22.55 6.36
CA ASN A 75 4.96 21.81 5.76
C ASN A 75 6.16 21.68 6.73
N ASP A 76 6.18 22.45 7.83
CA ASP A 76 7.29 22.44 8.79
C ASP A 76 6.75 22.37 10.24
N ASP A 77 7.23 21.39 11.02
CA ASP A 77 7.07 21.29 12.49
C ASP A 77 5.60 21.28 12.98
N ALA A 78 4.73 20.54 12.28
CA ALA A 78 3.34 20.39 12.66
C ALA A 78 3.18 19.53 13.93
N ASP A 79 2.23 19.90 14.79
CA ASP A 79 1.86 19.12 15.97
C ASP A 79 0.96 17.91 15.65
N PHE A 80 0.39 17.87 14.44
CA PHE A 80 -0.49 16.80 13.98
C PHE A 80 -0.08 16.34 12.58
N VAL A 81 -0.34 15.06 12.30
CA VAL A 81 -0.35 14.49 10.96
C VAL A 81 -1.80 14.31 10.54
N ARG A 82 -2.09 14.62 9.28
CA ARG A 82 -3.33 14.20 8.62
C ARG A 82 -2.98 13.14 7.59
N ILE A 83 -3.50 11.93 7.81
CA ILE A 83 -3.44 10.82 6.87
C ILE A 83 -4.82 10.72 6.23
N GLN A 84 -4.90 10.94 4.93
CA GLN A 84 -6.15 10.90 4.19
C GLN A 84 -6.01 9.94 3.02
N MET A 85 -6.92 8.97 2.96
CA MET A 85 -7.09 8.02 1.86
C MET A 85 -8.35 8.37 1.09
N VAL A 86 -8.30 8.29 -0.24
CA VAL A 86 -9.46 8.43 -1.13
C VAL A 86 -9.63 7.13 -1.90
N LEU A 87 -10.86 6.62 -1.92
CA LEU A 87 -11.24 5.33 -2.50
C LEU A 87 -12.38 5.55 -3.51
N ALA A 88 -12.36 4.82 -4.61
CA ALA A 88 -13.45 4.88 -5.59
C ALA A 88 -14.73 4.21 -5.06
N GLY A 89 -15.87 4.86 -5.24
CA GLY A 89 -17.19 4.38 -4.85
C GLY A 89 -17.49 4.49 -3.35
N LEU A 90 -18.59 3.86 -2.94
CA LEU A 90 -19.02 3.77 -1.54
C LEU A 90 -18.27 2.64 -0.81
N VAL A 91 -17.33 3.01 0.04
CA VAL A 91 -16.56 2.09 0.88
C VAL A 91 -16.91 2.27 2.35
N SER A 92 -17.28 1.19 3.03
CA SER A 92 -17.74 1.23 4.42
C SER A 92 -16.66 0.85 5.43
N PRO A 93 -16.79 1.27 6.70
CA PRO A 93 -15.92 0.82 7.78
C PRO A 93 -15.81 -0.72 7.91
N PRO A 94 -14.66 -1.26 8.36
CA PRO A 94 -14.50 -2.69 8.60
C PRO A 94 -15.37 -3.18 9.77
N GLY A 95 -16.10 -4.27 9.52
CA GLY A 95 -16.60 -5.15 10.57
C GLY A 95 -15.55 -6.15 11.06
N PRO A 96 -15.86 -6.94 12.11
CA PRO A 96 -14.92 -7.92 12.65
C PRO A 96 -14.73 -9.16 11.75
N LEU A 97 -13.50 -9.66 11.68
CA LEU A 97 -13.12 -10.87 10.92
C LEU A 97 -12.97 -12.13 11.79
N GLY A 98 -13.56 -12.15 12.99
CA GLY A 98 -13.50 -13.33 13.86
C GLY A 98 -12.22 -13.47 14.70
N PHE A 99 -11.29 -12.52 14.61
CA PHE A 99 -10.09 -12.48 15.44
C PHE A 99 -10.40 -12.02 16.88
N ASN A 100 -9.48 -12.32 17.80
CA ASN A 100 -9.53 -11.85 19.20
C ASN A 100 -10.85 -12.15 19.95
N GLY A 101 -11.55 -13.21 19.54
CA GLY A 101 -12.83 -13.63 20.14
C GLY A 101 -14.05 -12.82 19.67
N LEU A 102 -13.90 -11.97 18.66
CA LEU A 102 -15.00 -11.31 17.96
C LEU A 102 -15.72 -12.32 17.05
N GLY A 103 -16.97 -12.02 16.68
CA GLY A 103 -17.68 -12.81 15.66
C GLY A 103 -17.24 -12.43 14.26
N TYR A 104 -17.33 -13.34 13.29
CA TYR A 104 -17.13 -13.01 11.87
C TYR A 104 -18.36 -12.26 11.34
N ASN A 105 -18.20 -10.97 11.07
CA ASN A 105 -19.24 -10.09 10.52
C ASN A 105 -18.60 -8.92 9.74
N PRO A 106 -17.88 -9.17 8.63
CA PRO A 106 -17.15 -8.12 7.91
C PRO A 106 -18.05 -6.98 7.41
N TYR A 107 -19.28 -7.30 6.98
CA TYR A 107 -20.26 -6.37 6.41
C TYR A 107 -21.12 -5.67 7.47
N GLN A 108 -20.61 -5.53 8.69
CA GLN A 108 -21.39 -4.98 9.81
C GLN A 108 -21.88 -3.55 9.54
N PHE A 109 -21.10 -2.75 8.82
CA PHE A 109 -21.33 -1.31 8.65
C PHE A 109 -21.58 -0.91 7.20
N GLY A 110 -21.73 -1.86 6.28
CA GLY A 110 -21.95 -1.57 4.86
C GLY A 110 -21.65 -2.75 3.94
N ASP A 111 -21.99 -2.61 2.67
CA ASP A 111 -21.86 -3.67 1.65
C ASP A 111 -20.45 -3.79 1.06
N ARG A 112 -19.56 -2.80 1.25
CA ARG A 112 -18.17 -2.79 0.75
C ARG A 112 -17.19 -2.42 1.87
N PRO A 113 -16.96 -3.31 2.86
CA PRO A 113 -16.04 -3.04 3.95
C PRO A 113 -14.59 -3.04 3.47
N ILE A 114 -13.83 -2.02 3.86
CA ILE A 114 -12.38 -1.95 3.64
C ILE A 114 -11.62 -2.79 4.66
N PHE A 115 -10.67 -3.59 4.19
CA PHE A 115 -9.65 -4.25 4.99
C PHE A 115 -8.27 -4.02 4.36
N GLY A 116 -7.21 -4.15 5.15
CA GLY A 116 -5.84 -4.00 4.67
C GLY A 116 -4.99 -3.05 5.49
N PHE A 117 -3.87 -2.63 4.92
CA PHE A 117 -2.79 -1.96 5.62
C PHE A 117 -2.18 -0.87 4.74
N ILE A 118 -1.98 0.31 5.31
CA ILE A 118 -1.07 1.33 4.78
C ILE A 118 0.16 1.33 5.68
N GLY A 119 1.29 0.83 5.18
CA GLY A 119 2.57 0.87 5.88
C GLY A 119 3.21 2.26 5.74
N LEU A 120 3.80 2.75 6.82
CA LEU A 120 4.52 4.03 6.89
C LEU A 120 5.98 3.75 7.29
N ASP A 121 6.90 3.95 6.35
CA ASP A 121 8.34 3.99 6.58
C ASP A 121 8.72 5.43 6.93
N ILE A 122 9.09 5.67 8.19
CA ILE A 122 9.36 7.01 8.68
C ILE A 122 10.85 7.35 8.70
N ASP A 123 11.72 6.36 8.55
CA ASP A 123 13.18 6.50 8.65
C ASP A 123 13.92 6.35 7.30
N HIS A 124 13.19 5.99 6.24
CA HIS A 124 13.68 5.66 4.89
C HIS A 124 14.70 4.54 4.87
N GLN A 125 14.62 3.63 5.83
CA GLN A 125 15.53 2.51 5.93
C GLN A 125 14.79 1.23 5.64
N LYS A 126 14.96 0.75 4.39
CA LYS A 126 14.50 -0.60 4.06
C LYS A 126 14.95 -1.65 5.08
N ASN A 127 16.11 -1.53 5.72
CA ASN A 127 16.60 -2.59 6.61
C ASN A 127 16.02 -2.58 8.03
N SER A 128 15.33 -1.52 8.44
CA SER A 128 14.49 -1.48 9.64
C SER A 128 13.04 -1.82 9.27
N GLY A 129 12.14 -1.77 10.24
CA GLY A 129 10.70 -1.82 9.98
C GLY A 129 10.16 -3.15 9.46
N GLY A 130 8.87 -3.35 9.63
CA GLY A 130 8.14 -4.52 9.14
C GLY A 130 7.72 -5.50 10.21
N GLU A 131 7.27 -6.67 9.76
CA GLU A 131 6.54 -7.62 10.59
C GLU A 131 7.16 -9.00 10.64
N LEU A 132 6.92 -9.72 11.73
CA LEU A 132 7.30 -11.13 11.84
C LEU A 132 6.12 -12.05 11.57
N MET A 133 6.41 -13.29 11.16
CA MET A 133 5.37 -14.31 11.03
C MET A 133 4.64 -14.54 12.38
N PRO A 134 3.31 -14.71 12.37
CA PRO A 134 2.46 -14.85 11.18
C PRO A 134 1.90 -13.53 10.61
N MET A 135 2.22 -12.36 11.17
CA MET A 135 1.63 -11.09 10.71
C MET A 135 2.22 -10.61 9.38
N ALA A 136 3.49 -10.93 9.11
CA ALA A 136 4.18 -10.56 7.87
C ALA A 136 3.43 -10.99 6.59
N GLN A 137 2.73 -12.13 6.63
CA GLN A 137 2.01 -12.66 5.46
C GLN A 137 0.82 -11.79 5.00
N TYR A 138 0.36 -10.86 5.85
CA TYR A 138 -0.71 -9.92 5.52
C TYR A 138 -0.21 -8.55 5.08
N GLN A 139 1.12 -8.38 4.98
CA GLN A 139 1.73 -7.12 4.58
C GLN A 139 1.92 -7.05 3.07
N TYR A 140 2.17 -5.83 2.60
CA TYR A 140 2.39 -5.48 1.21
C TYR A 140 3.37 -6.41 0.47
N LEU A 141 4.60 -6.57 0.98
CA LEU A 141 5.63 -7.39 0.35
C LEU A 141 5.28 -8.88 0.25
N ALA A 142 4.37 -9.37 1.10
CA ALA A 142 3.90 -10.74 1.03
C ALA A 142 2.83 -10.98 -0.06
N ASN A 143 2.25 -9.90 -0.61
CA ASN A 143 1.08 -9.99 -1.47
C ASN A 143 1.19 -9.22 -2.79
N VAL A 144 2.10 -8.24 -2.94
CA VAL A 144 2.23 -7.46 -4.18
C VAL A 144 2.50 -8.34 -5.41
N GLY A 145 3.34 -9.38 -5.28
CA GLY A 145 3.59 -10.32 -6.38
C GLY A 145 2.35 -11.07 -6.86
N ARG A 146 1.31 -11.18 -6.01
CA ARG A 146 0.01 -11.77 -6.37
C ARG A 146 -0.75 -10.94 -7.40
N PHE A 147 -0.41 -9.67 -7.53
CA PHE A 147 -0.96 -8.76 -8.52
C PHE A 147 -0.19 -8.81 -9.85
N GLY A 148 0.90 -9.58 -9.93
CA GLY A 148 1.82 -9.49 -11.05
C GLY A 148 2.63 -8.19 -11.04
N LEU A 149 2.73 -7.56 -9.87
CA LEU A 149 3.37 -6.27 -9.65
C LEU A 149 4.63 -6.44 -8.81
N SER A 150 5.64 -5.63 -9.10
CA SER A 150 6.79 -5.45 -8.23
C SER A 150 6.86 -4.01 -7.72
N PRO A 151 7.29 -3.79 -6.46
CA PRO A 151 7.53 -2.44 -6.00
C PRO A 151 8.79 -1.89 -6.67
N SER A 152 8.77 -0.62 -7.00
CA SER A 152 9.96 0.07 -7.50
C SER A 152 11.04 0.20 -6.42
N GLY A 153 12.28 0.34 -6.88
CA GLY A 153 13.38 0.73 -6.02
C GLY A 153 13.86 -0.38 -5.08
N SER A 154 14.20 -0.01 -3.85
CA SER A 154 15.10 -0.82 -3.04
C SER A 154 14.45 -2.01 -2.33
N ILE A 155 13.13 -2.10 -2.32
CA ILE A 155 12.37 -3.19 -1.68
C ILE A 155 11.87 -4.25 -2.67
N ALA A 156 12.08 -4.05 -3.98
CA ALA A 156 11.71 -4.99 -5.05
C ALA A 156 12.20 -6.42 -4.77
N ASP A 157 13.47 -6.55 -4.37
CA ASP A 157 14.13 -7.82 -4.10
C ASP A 157 13.56 -8.59 -2.90
N ARG A 158 12.60 -7.99 -2.18
CA ARG A 158 11.98 -8.55 -0.99
C ARG A 158 10.56 -9.03 -1.13
N MET A 159 9.92 -8.76 -2.26
CA MET A 159 8.58 -9.27 -2.46
C MET A 159 8.56 -10.79 -2.57
N VAL A 160 7.50 -11.38 -2.06
CA VAL A 160 7.15 -12.79 -2.25
C VAL A 160 6.72 -13.00 -3.69
N ARG A 161 7.28 -14.02 -4.35
CA ARG A 161 6.97 -14.36 -5.75
C ARG A 161 6.01 -15.53 -5.89
N ASP A 162 5.96 -16.40 -4.89
CA ASP A 162 5.07 -17.56 -4.78
C ASP A 162 4.85 -17.91 -3.30
N GLY A 163 4.00 -18.87 -2.97
CA GLY A 163 3.76 -19.20 -1.55
C GLY A 163 4.93 -19.93 -0.87
N ASP A 164 5.89 -20.50 -1.60
CA ASP A 164 7.09 -21.11 -1.02
C ASP A 164 8.04 -20.05 -0.41
N ASP A 165 8.04 -18.83 -0.96
CA ASP A 165 8.70 -17.66 -0.38
C ASP A 165 8.13 -17.28 1.00
N VAL A 166 6.85 -17.58 1.28
CA VAL A 166 6.21 -17.28 2.57
C VAL A 166 6.62 -18.31 3.62
N ASN A 167 7.76 -18.07 4.25
CA ASN A 167 8.30 -18.94 5.29
C ASN A 167 8.53 -18.19 6.61
N SER A 168 8.88 -18.95 7.66
CA SER A 168 9.16 -18.38 9.01
C SER A 168 10.64 -18.10 9.25
N ASN A 169 11.49 -18.26 8.23
CA ASN A 169 12.91 -18.03 8.33
C ASN A 169 13.26 -16.63 7.84
N PHE A 170 13.25 -15.69 8.77
CA PHE A 170 13.60 -14.27 8.61
C PHE A 170 14.94 -13.96 7.88
N TYR A 171 15.83 -14.94 7.74
CA TYR A 171 17.13 -14.77 7.10
C TYR A 171 17.20 -15.33 5.67
N SER A 172 16.20 -16.09 5.20
CA SER A 172 16.09 -16.47 3.78
C SER A 172 15.51 -15.33 2.96
N GLY A 173 15.93 -15.27 1.69
CA GLY A 173 15.23 -14.45 0.70
C GLY A 173 13.79 -14.96 0.50
N PRO A 174 12.86 -14.08 0.11
CA PRO A 174 13.08 -12.67 -0.21
C PRO A 174 13.16 -11.71 1.02
N GLN A 175 13.04 -12.17 2.27
CA GLN A 175 13.05 -11.28 3.47
C GLN A 175 11.90 -10.25 3.48
N PHE A 176 10.73 -10.65 2.96
CA PHE A 176 9.51 -9.85 2.90
C PHE A 176 9.03 -9.33 4.26
N GLU A 177 9.49 -9.94 5.35
CA GLU A 177 9.27 -9.49 6.73
C GLU A 177 9.83 -8.08 7.00
N ARG A 178 10.76 -7.61 6.16
CA ARG A 178 11.40 -6.28 6.28
C ARG A 178 10.79 -5.36 5.25
N SER A 179 9.77 -4.61 5.65
CA SER A 179 9.13 -3.64 4.75
C SER A 179 9.72 -2.24 4.84
N GLY A 180 10.52 -1.92 5.86
CA GLY A 180 10.89 -0.53 6.17
C GLY A 180 9.82 0.21 6.97
N ALA A 181 8.60 -0.33 7.11
CA ALA A 181 7.53 0.39 7.78
C ALA A 181 7.56 0.20 9.31
N GLU A 182 7.60 1.28 10.08
CA GLU A 182 7.48 1.27 11.55
C GLU A 182 6.02 1.31 12.01
N PHE A 183 5.17 1.99 11.25
CA PHE A 183 3.77 2.23 11.60
C PHE A 183 2.84 1.75 10.50
N SER A 184 1.58 1.53 10.85
CA SER A 184 0.54 1.23 9.87
C SER A 184 -0.80 1.86 10.23
N LEU A 185 -1.54 2.25 9.18
CA LEU A 185 -2.99 2.36 9.26
C LEU A 185 -3.57 0.98 8.96
N ALA A 186 -4.07 0.28 9.98
CA ALA A 186 -4.48 -1.11 9.94
C ALA A 186 -6.01 -1.25 9.99
N PHE A 187 -6.61 -1.69 8.89
CA PHE A 187 -8.00 -2.14 8.80
C PHE A 187 -8.05 -3.67 8.92
N CYS A 188 -7.46 -4.23 9.98
CA CYS A 188 -7.28 -5.68 10.14
C CYS A 188 -8.58 -6.47 10.44
N GLY A 189 -9.69 -5.79 10.75
CA GLY A 189 -10.90 -6.44 11.29
C GLY A 189 -10.66 -7.18 12.62
N CYS A 190 -9.54 -6.91 13.29
CA CYS A 190 -9.06 -7.66 14.44
C CYS A 190 -9.45 -7.05 15.80
N PHE A 191 -9.94 -5.81 15.78
CA PHE A 191 -10.46 -5.10 16.94
C PHE A 191 -11.91 -4.64 16.69
N ALA A 192 -12.62 -4.34 17.77
CA ALA A 192 -13.99 -3.85 17.66
C ALA A 192 -14.01 -2.39 17.21
N THR A 193 -14.76 -2.12 16.13
CA THR A 193 -15.10 -0.77 15.68
C THR A 193 -16.32 -0.24 16.43
N THR A 194 -16.24 1.00 16.93
CA THR A 194 -17.36 1.68 17.60
C THR A 194 -17.75 2.93 16.83
N ILE A 195 -19.04 3.12 16.54
CA ILE A 195 -19.54 4.37 15.94
C ILE A 195 -19.52 5.46 17.02
N VAL A 196 -18.76 6.53 16.79
CA VAL A 196 -18.70 7.73 17.63
C VAL A 196 -19.79 8.70 17.22
N SER A 197 -19.88 8.96 15.91
CA SER A 197 -20.94 9.76 15.31
C SER A 197 -21.30 9.23 13.92
N GLN A 198 -22.56 9.41 13.55
CA GLN A 198 -23.10 9.12 12.22
C GLN A 198 -24.15 10.20 11.92
N ASP A 199 -24.18 10.69 10.68
CA ASP A 199 -25.26 11.54 10.19
C ASP A 199 -26.23 10.73 9.32
N GLY A 200 -26.90 11.36 8.36
CA GLY A 200 -27.84 10.67 7.48
C GLY A 200 -29.04 10.04 8.20
N ASP A 201 -29.28 8.75 7.97
CA ASP A 201 -30.48 8.06 8.44
C ASP A 201 -30.32 7.35 9.81
N MET A 202 -29.06 7.25 10.27
CA MET A 202 -28.64 6.70 11.55
C MET A 202 -29.01 5.23 11.79
N ASP A 203 -29.11 4.41 10.76
CA ASP A 203 -29.46 2.99 10.88
C ASP A 203 -28.27 2.06 11.23
N SER A 204 -27.06 2.64 11.37
CA SER A 204 -25.79 1.93 11.57
C SER A 204 -25.30 1.14 10.34
N PHE A 205 -25.69 1.59 9.15
CA PHE A 205 -25.19 1.16 7.85
C PHE A 205 -24.70 2.38 7.06
N PHE A 206 -23.45 2.37 6.58
CA PHE A 206 -22.84 3.54 5.96
C PHE A 206 -23.33 3.72 4.52
N ASP A 207 -24.04 4.82 4.29
CA ASP A 207 -24.69 5.11 3.01
C ASP A 207 -24.02 6.24 2.21
N SER A 208 -24.38 6.33 0.93
CA SER A 208 -23.91 7.40 0.05
C SER A 208 -24.36 8.78 0.54
N GLY A 209 -23.40 9.69 0.71
CA GLY A 209 -23.62 11.06 1.17
C GLY A 209 -23.46 11.23 2.68
N GLU A 210 -23.13 10.18 3.42
CA GLU A 210 -22.96 10.22 4.87
C GLU A 210 -21.51 10.54 5.29
N THR A 211 -21.40 11.11 6.49
CA THR A 211 -20.16 11.34 7.23
C THR A 211 -20.25 10.68 8.61
N TRP A 212 -19.34 9.76 8.86
CA TRP A 212 -19.25 9.01 10.11
C TRP A 212 -17.90 9.24 10.77
N GLU A 213 -17.90 9.25 12.10
CA GLU A 213 -16.69 9.12 12.90
C GLU A 213 -16.75 7.79 13.65
N ILE A 214 -15.73 6.98 13.49
CA ILE A 214 -15.61 5.67 14.14
C ILE A 214 -14.36 5.63 14.99
N SER A 215 -14.41 4.91 16.10
CA SER A 215 -13.28 4.67 17.00
C SER A 215 -12.86 3.20 16.94
N GLY A 216 -11.54 2.98 16.89
CA GLY A 216 -10.93 1.66 16.87
C GLY A 216 -9.41 1.76 16.98
N ARG A 217 -8.74 0.60 17.01
CA ARG A 217 -7.27 0.52 16.96
C ARG A 217 -6.85 0.44 15.51
N PHE A 218 -6.94 1.57 14.81
CA PHE A 218 -6.64 1.68 13.39
C PHE A 218 -5.23 2.17 13.11
N PHE A 219 -4.54 2.75 14.10
CA PHE A 219 -3.18 3.24 13.95
C PHE A 219 -2.28 2.50 14.93
N GLU A 220 -1.29 1.80 14.41
CA GLU A 220 -0.39 0.97 15.22
C GLU A 220 1.07 1.13 14.80
N ARG A 221 1.97 0.89 15.74
CA ARG A 221 3.36 0.49 15.43
C ARG A 221 3.34 -1.00 15.08
N MET A 222 4.14 -1.43 14.11
CA MET A 222 4.21 -2.85 13.71
C MET A 222 4.37 -3.76 14.92
N GLN A 223 3.68 -4.90 14.92
CA GLN A 223 3.56 -5.75 16.12
C GLN A 223 4.86 -6.49 16.44
N SER A 224 5.76 -6.63 15.48
CA SER A 224 7.13 -7.11 15.67
C SER A 224 7.89 -6.35 16.77
N PHE A 225 7.55 -5.09 17.02
CA PHE A 225 8.18 -4.25 18.05
C PHE A 225 7.60 -4.44 19.46
N ILE A 226 6.46 -5.13 19.63
CA ILE A 226 5.83 -5.39 20.95
C ILE A 226 6.83 -5.91 21.99
N PRO A 227 7.70 -6.89 21.70
CA PRO A 227 8.64 -7.42 22.69
C PRO A 227 9.70 -6.43 23.16
N LEU A 228 9.93 -5.34 22.41
CA LEU A 228 10.90 -4.28 22.75
C LEU A 228 10.24 -3.09 23.45
N GLY A 229 8.92 -2.93 23.29
CA GLY A 229 8.18 -1.78 23.80
C GLY A 229 7.96 -1.80 25.32
N GLY A 230 8.07 -0.63 25.93
CA GLY A 230 7.66 -0.33 27.30
C GLY A 230 6.26 0.30 27.39
N THR A 231 5.61 0.55 26.26
CA THR A 231 4.28 1.16 26.15
C THR A 231 3.20 0.35 26.90
N PHE A 232 2.25 1.01 27.56
CA PHE A 232 1.12 0.38 28.23
C PHE A 232 -0.20 1.13 27.98
N GLY A 233 -1.32 0.41 28.03
CA GLY A 233 -2.65 0.95 27.67
C GLY A 233 -3.10 0.54 26.25
N GLY A 234 -2.21 -0.07 25.47
CA GLY A 234 -2.51 -0.72 24.21
C GLY A 234 -3.37 -1.98 24.33
N SER A 235 -3.52 -2.75 23.24
CA SER A 235 -4.18 -4.06 23.25
C SER A 235 -3.46 -5.05 24.18
N GLU A 236 -2.14 -4.96 24.24
CA GLU A 236 -1.28 -5.64 25.20
C GLU A 236 -0.10 -4.74 25.64
N PHE A 237 0.75 -5.26 26.52
CA PHE A 237 1.94 -4.54 26.98
C PHE A 237 3.00 -4.54 25.87
N GLY A 238 3.56 -3.37 25.57
CA GLY A 238 4.52 -3.16 24.48
C GLY A 238 3.87 -2.72 23.15
N SER A 239 2.56 -2.91 23.00
CA SER A 239 1.81 -2.45 21.83
C SER A 239 1.58 -0.95 21.88
N PHE A 240 1.97 -0.27 20.79
CA PHE A 240 1.51 1.07 20.48
C PHE A 240 0.39 0.95 19.44
N ASP A 241 -0.86 0.94 19.89
CA ASP A 241 -2.05 0.78 19.05
C ASP A 241 -3.26 1.54 19.62
N PRO A 242 -3.13 2.84 19.93
CA PRO A 242 -4.15 3.57 20.68
C PRO A 242 -5.52 3.53 20.01
N LEU A 243 -6.59 3.73 20.81
CA LEU A 243 -7.90 4.00 20.23
C LEU A 243 -7.85 5.37 19.55
N VAL A 244 -7.99 5.36 18.23
CA VAL A 244 -8.04 6.56 17.39
C VAL A 244 -9.43 6.71 16.77
N GLU A 245 -9.76 7.92 16.36
CA GLU A 245 -10.98 8.22 15.61
C GLU A 245 -10.63 8.40 14.13
N LEU A 246 -11.38 7.74 13.25
CA LEU A 246 -11.34 7.93 11.80
C LEU A 246 -12.64 8.58 11.35
N ARG A 247 -12.54 9.54 10.42
CA ARG A 247 -13.70 10.07 9.68
C ARG A 247 -13.82 9.36 8.33
N PHE A 248 -14.98 8.74 8.09
CA PHE A 248 -15.41 8.23 6.80
C PHE A 248 -16.41 9.24 6.21
N GLU A 249 -16.19 9.69 4.99
CA GLU A 249 -17.09 10.61 4.28
C GLU A 249 -17.25 10.10 2.84
N HIS A 250 -18.49 9.95 2.37
CA HIS A 250 -18.74 9.60 0.97
C HIS A 250 -19.39 10.76 0.23
N ASP A 251 -18.74 11.25 -0.82
CA ASP A 251 -19.30 12.27 -1.72
C ASP A 251 -20.10 11.59 -2.84
N ALA A 252 -21.42 11.70 -2.77
CA ALA A 252 -22.33 11.13 -3.76
C ALA A 252 -22.22 11.74 -5.18
N TRP A 253 -21.49 12.85 -5.37
CA TRP A 253 -21.29 13.47 -6.67
C TRP A 253 -20.06 12.97 -7.40
N THR A 254 -18.95 12.78 -6.68
CA THR A 254 -17.74 12.16 -7.24
C THR A 254 -17.79 10.64 -7.16
N ASP A 255 -18.67 10.10 -6.31
CA ASP A 255 -18.74 8.67 -5.98
C ASP A 255 -17.40 8.21 -5.42
N GLU A 256 -16.91 8.90 -4.40
CA GLU A 256 -15.64 8.64 -3.72
C GLU A 256 -15.85 8.61 -2.21
N THR A 257 -15.21 7.66 -1.53
CA THR A 257 -15.12 7.64 -0.08
C THR A 257 -13.76 8.14 0.38
N THR A 258 -13.76 9.13 1.27
CA THR A 258 -12.57 9.64 1.94
C THR A 258 -12.51 9.09 3.37
N VAL A 259 -11.37 8.50 3.74
CA VAL A 259 -11.05 8.06 5.10
C VAL A 259 -9.93 8.93 5.66
N THR A 260 -10.17 9.60 6.78
CA THR A 260 -9.20 10.54 7.37
C THR A 260 -8.87 10.19 8.81
N LEU A 261 -7.58 10.07 9.12
CA LEU A 261 -7.02 10.12 10.46
C LEU A 261 -6.35 11.49 10.67
N VAL A 262 -6.59 12.11 11.83
CA VAL A 262 -5.77 13.21 12.32
C VAL A 262 -5.18 12.78 13.66
N PHE A 263 -3.85 12.64 13.71
CA PHE A 263 -3.16 12.09 14.87
C PHE A 263 -2.07 13.04 15.38
N PRO A 264 -1.88 13.17 16.70
CA PRO A 264 -0.80 13.98 17.23
C PRO A 264 0.58 13.44 16.86
N ILE A 265 1.42 14.29 16.28
CA ILE A 265 2.84 14.01 16.10
C ILE A 265 3.57 14.20 17.43
N THR A 266 3.24 15.28 18.16
CA THR A 266 3.89 15.66 19.42
C THR A 266 2.96 15.46 20.63
N ASN A 267 3.53 15.35 21.83
CA ASN A 267 2.74 15.40 23.06
C ASN A 267 2.06 16.76 23.27
N HIS A 268 2.60 17.83 22.68
CA HIS A 268 1.93 19.13 22.65
C HIS A 268 0.65 19.08 21.81
N GLY A 269 0.70 18.47 20.62
CA GLY A 269 -0.48 18.20 19.80
C GLY A 269 -1.54 17.39 20.54
N ALA A 270 -1.12 16.34 21.26
CA ALA A 270 -2.03 15.54 22.07
C ALA A 270 -2.70 16.37 23.18
N ALA A 271 -1.96 17.26 23.84
CA ALA A 271 -2.49 18.19 24.82
C ALA A 271 -3.47 19.21 24.22
N LEU A 272 -3.17 19.73 23.03
CA LEU A 272 -4.06 20.62 22.27
C LEU A 272 -5.38 19.91 21.94
N ALA A 273 -5.33 18.65 21.51
CA ALA A 273 -6.52 17.85 21.22
C ALA A 273 -7.35 17.56 22.48
N ALA A 274 -6.70 17.21 23.58
CA ALA A 274 -7.37 16.95 24.86
C ALA A 274 -7.91 18.23 25.53
N GLY A 275 -7.39 19.42 25.16
CA GLY A 275 -7.66 20.66 25.89
C GLY A 275 -7.02 20.69 27.27
N GLU A 276 -5.91 19.97 27.44
CA GLU A 276 -5.19 19.75 28.69
C GLU A 276 -3.77 20.34 28.63
N SER A 277 -2.95 20.08 29.65
CA SER A 277 -1.52 20.40 29.63
C SER A 277 -0.70 19.21 29.16
N ASP A 278 0.41 19.48 28.47
CA ASP A 278 1.40 18.50 28.01
C ASP A 278 1.71 17.44 29.09
N GLN A 279 1.59 16.17 28.70
CA GLN A 279 2.05 15.03 29.49
C GLN A 279 3.51 14.70 29.14
N PRO A 280 4.27 14.12 30.09
CA PRO A 280 5.61 13.62 29.78
C PRO A 280 5.56 12.43 28.81
N LEU A 281 6.66 12.17 28.10
CA LEU A 281 6.88 10.90 27.41
C LEU A 281 7.07 9.80 28.48
N ASP A 282 6.00 9.06 28.76
CA ASP A 282 5.99 8.01 29.78
C ASP A 282 5.46 6.66 29.28
N GLY A 283 5.16 6.57 27.98
CA GLY A 283 4.68 5.36 27.32
C GLY A 283 3.25 4.97 27.70
N SER A 284 2.48 5.89 28.27
CA SER A 284 1.10 5.65 28.68
C SER A 284 0.13 6.00 27.55
N LEU A 285 -0.57 5.01 26.99
CA LEU A 285 -1.68 5.28 26.07
C LEU A 285 -3.00 5.64 26.79
N LEU A 286 -2.96 5.87 28.11
CA LEU A 286 -4.13 6.14 28.96
C LEU A 286 -4.37 7.62 29.24
N ASN A 287 -3.46 8.50 28.82
CA ASN A 287 -3.53 9.96 28.98
C ASN A 287 -3.40 10.62 27.59
N HIS A 288 -2.19 10.97 27.16
CA HIS A 288 -1.92 11.52 25.84
C HIS A 288 -1.34 10.40 24.98
N THR A 289 -1.56 10.49 23.68
CA THR A 289 -0.99 9.53 22.72
C THR A 289 -0.45 10.34 21.57
N SER A 290 0.82 10.13 21.23
CA SER A 290 1.46 10.79 20.09
C SER A 290 2.46 9.85 19.40
N LEU A 291 2.84 10.20 18.18
CA LEU A 291 3.97 9.54 17.51
C LEU A 291 5.27 9.75 18.28
N GLU A 292 5.44 10.90 18.90
CA GLU A 292 6.60 11.20 19.73
C GLU A 292 6.79 10.17 20.85
N GLU A 293 5.72 9.72 21.50
CA GLU A 293 5.79 8.62 22.48
C GLU A 293 6.14 7.28 21.86
N ALA A 294 5.56 6.96 20.71
CA ALA A 294 5.81 5.69 20.03
C ALA A 294 7.27 5.57 19.56
N ILE A 295 7.82 6.66 19.06
CA ILE A 295 9.19 6.75 18.53
C ILE A 295 10.19 6.78 19.69
N ASP A 296 9.93 7.50 20.79
CA ASP A 296 10.78 7.44 21.99
C ASP A 296 10.86 6.01 22.53
N ASP A 297 9.73 5.31 22.61
CA ASP A 297 9.67 3.90 23.01
C ASP A 297 10.44 2.98 22.05
N LEU A 298 10.37 3.24 20.74
CA LEU A 298 11.12 2.50 19.72
C LEU A 298 12.65 2.68 19.87
N ILE A 299 13.10 3.93 20.01
CA ILE A 299 14.52 4.28 20.20
C ILE A 299 15.06 3.62 21.48
N LEU A 300 14.30 3.68 22.58
CA LEU A 300 14.68 3.04 23.84
C LEU A 300 14.69 1.51 23.74
N GLY A 301 13.73 0.92 23.03
CA GLY A 301 13.63 -0.53 22.81
C GLY A 301 14.78 -1.08 21.96
N ALA A 302 15.27 -0.30 20.99
CA ALA A 302 16.34 -0.70 20.08
C ALA A 302 17.62 -1.12 20.80
N ASP A 303 17.97 -0.46 21.90
CA ASP A 303 19.16 -0.76 22.73
C ASP A 303 19.17 -2.18 23.33
N PHE A 304 18.01 -2.83 23.39
CA PHE A 304 17.82 -4.15 23.98
C PHE A 304 17.49 -5.23 22.94
N ALA A 305 17.41 -4.86 21.67
CA ALA A 305 17.02 -5.77 20.61
C ALA A 305 18.07 -6.86 20.34
N SER A 306 17.61 -8.03 19.90
CA SER A 306 18.48 -9.15 19.52
C SER A 306 17.82 -10.05 18.48
N GLY A 307 18.62 -10.82 17.74
CA GLY A 307 18.10 -11.75 16.74
C GLY A 307 17.48 -11.03 15.54
N SER A 308 16.30 -11.46 15.09
CA SER A 308 15.57 -10.78 14.01
C SER A 308 15.17 -9.36 14.39
N LEU A 309 14.85 -9.12 15.66
CA LEU A 309 14.46 -7.80 16.14
C LEU A 309 15.59 -6.78 16.03
N SER A 310 16.85 -7.17 16.26
CA SER A 310 17.99 -6.25 16.06
C SER A 310 18.20 -5.84 14.60
N VAL A 311 17.60 -6.57 13.65
CA VAL A 311 17.58 -6.15 12.25
C VAL A 311 16.44 -5.17 12.02
N LEU A 312 15.23 -5.45 12.54
CA LEU A 312 14.07 -4.55 12.38
C LEU A 312 14.24 -3.19 13.08
N VAL A 313 15.12 -3.08 14.08
CA VAL A 313 15.49 -1.80 14.70
C VAL A 313 16.89 -1.33 14.29
N ASP A 314 17.41 -1.78 13.15
CA ASP A 314 18.74 -1.34 12.70
C ASP A 314 18.76 0.19 12.61
N GLU A 315 19.90 0.77 12.98
CA GLU A 315 20.13 2.23 13.05
C GLU A 315 19.22 3.05 13.99
N TRP A 316 18.27 2.47 14.73
CA TRP A 316 17.43 3.20 15.70
C TRP A 316 18.16 3.60 16.99
N THR A 317 19.22 2.87 17.38
CA THR A 317 19.97 3.17 18.62
C THR A 317 20.63 4.56 18.55
N GLY A 318 20.28 5.41 19.52
CA GLY A 318 20.86 6.74 19.70
C GLY A 318 20.32 7.81 18.76
N GLN A 319 19.25 7.50 18.01
CA GLN A 319 18.49 8.47 17.22
C GLN A 319 17.70 9.42 18.12
N HIS A 320 17.12 10.46 17.53
CA HIS A 320 16.33 11.46 18.23
C HIS A 320 14.94 11.59 17.60
N VAL A 321 13.90 11.70 18.44
CA VAL A 321 12.51 11.71 17.96
C VAL A 321 12.23 12.83 16.97
N ASP A 322 12.87 13.99 17.15
CA ASP A 322 12.75 15.16 16.28
C ASP A 322 13.09 14.88 14.79
N ASP A 323 13.89 13.86 14.51
CA ASP A 323 14.35 13.52 13.16
C ASP A 323 13.24 12.90 12.29
N TYR A 324 12.15 12.44 12.92
CA TYR A 324 11.09 11.65 12.27
C TYR A 324 9.70 12.33 12.24
N ARG A 325 9.62 13.59 12.69
CA ARG A 325 8.35 14.34 12.81
C ARG A 325 7.87 15.03 11.53
N GLN A 326 8.41 14.66 10.37
CA GLN A 326 8.13 15.29 9.08
C GLN A 326 7.35 14.33 8.18
N PRO A 327 6.01 14.28 8.30
CA PRO A 327 5.18 13.28 7.63
C PRO A 327 5.20 13.36 6.10
N ASP A 328 5.52 14.52 5.53
CA ASP A 328 5.65 14.69 4.08
C ASP A 328 6.93 14.08 3.51
N ARG A 329 7.81 13.56 4.38
CA ARG A 329 8.99 12.79 3.99
C ARG A 329 8.74 11.30 3.99
N TRP A 330 7.89 10.76 4.85
CA TRP A 330 7.70 9.32 5.00
C TRP A 330 7.39 8.63 3.68
N GLU A 331 7.83 7.38 3.52
CA GLU A 331 7.44 6.52 2.40
C GLU A 331 6.25 5.65 2.81
N ILE A 332 5.41 5.27 1.84
CA ILE A 332 4.25 4.44 2.13
C ILE A 332 4.10 3.28 1.14
N THR A 333 3.49 2.20 1.63
CA THR A 333 2.99 1.09 0.82
C THR A 333 1.54 0.83 1.20
N ALA A 334 0.73 0.35 0.27
CA ALA A 334 -0.69 0.08 0.43
C ALA A 334 -1.00 -1.35 -0.02
N LEU A 335 -1.79 -2.05 0.78
CA LEU A 335 -2.42 -3.30 0.41
C LEU A 335 -3.85 -3.26 0.94
N LEU A 336 -4.82 -3.14 0.03
CA LEU A 336 -6.21 -2.99 0.37
C LEU A 336 -7.06 -4.12 -0.23
N GLY A 337 -8.21 -4.33 0.38
CA GLY A 337 -9.07 -5.43 0.05
C GLY A 337 -10.40 -5.37 0.75
N SER A 338 -11.14 -6.46 0.60
CA SER A 338 -12.35 -6.73 1.35
C SER A 338 -12.27 -8.11 2.01
N ALA A 339 -13.41 -8.69 2.36
CA ALA A 339 -13.49 -10.02 2.95
C ALA A 339 -14.60 -10.86 2.31
N SER A 340 -14.49 -12.18 2.40
CA SER A 340 -15.55 -13.09 1.98
C SER A 340 -16.81 -12.98 2.86
N THR A 341 -17.91 -13.57 2.40
CA THR A 341 -19.17 -13.64 3.18
C THR A 341 -19.15 -14.74 4.24
N THR A 342 -18.16 -15.63 4.18
CA THR A 342 -17.94 -16.72 5.12
C THR A 342 -16.53 -16.68 5.68
N ASP A 343 -16.34 -17.20 6.89
CA ASP A 343 -15.02 -17.35 7.51
C ASP A 343 -14.24 -18.51 6.86
N HIS A 344 -13.07 -18.20 6.31
CA HIS A 344 -12.12 -19.16 5.72
C HIS A 344 -10.83 -19.32 6.55
N GLY A 345 -10.84 -18.91 7.82
CA GLY A 345 -9.68 -19.01 8.70
C GLY A 345 -8.52 -18.12 8.22
N PHE A 346 -7.42 -18.73 7.76
CA PHE A 346 -6.22 -17.98 7.38
C PHE A 346 -6.38 -17.15 6.10
N ALA A 347 -7.38 -17.45 5.27
CA ALA A 347 -7.74 -16.64 4.10
C ALA A 347 -8.82 -15.61 4.46
N SER A 348 -8.51 -14.73 5.41
CA SER A 348 -9.46 -13.76 5.96
C SER A 348 -9.68 -12.54 5.05
N TYR A 349 -8.76 -12.29 4.12
CA TYR A 349 -8.79 -11.13 3.23
C TYR A 349 -8.94 -11.55 1.77
N ILE A 350 -9.60 -10.68 1.02
CA ILE A 350 -9.66 -10.72 -0.43
C ILE A 350 -8.97 -9.44 -0.88
N TRP A 351 -7.72 -9.55 -1.30
CA TRP A 351 -6.99 -8.38 -1.76
C TRP A 351 -7.58 -7.90 -3.06
N THR A 352 -7.66 -6.59 -3.20
CA THR A 352 -8.22 -5.97 -4.39
C THR A 352 -7.30 -4.94 -5.00
N ASP A 353 -6.37 -4.41 -4.22
CA ASP A 353 -5.56 -3.31 -4.69
C ASP A 353 -4.25 -3.13 -3.90
N THR A 354 -3.27 -2.51 -4.54
CA THR A 354 -1.94 -2.21 -3.99
C THR A 354 -1.56 -0.75 -4.26
N GLY A 355 -0.31 -0.38 -4.01
CA GLY A 355 0.18 0.99 -4.16
C GLY A 355 1.44 1.20 -3.32
N PHE A 356 2.40 2.03 -3.69
CA PHE A 356 2.49 2.87 -4.88
C PHE A 356 3.83 2.61 -5.57
N ASP A 357 4.05 3.26 -6.73
CA ASP A 357 5.27 3.12 -7.53
C ASP A 357 5.57 1.65 -7.90
N GLU A 358 4.61 1.03 -8.58
CA GLU A 358 4.63 -0.40 -8.91
C GLU A 358 4.86 -0.64 -10.40
N LEU A 359 5.49 -1.77 -10.73
CA LEU A 359 5.82 -2.17 -12.08
C LEU A 359 5.18 -3.53 -12.40
N THR A 360 4.29 -3.54 -13.38
CA THR A 360 3.73 -4.77 -13.94
C THR A 360 4.73 -5.42 -14.88
N GLY A 361 5.06 -6.70 -14.63
CA GLY A 361 5.90 -7.50 -15.53
C GLY A 361 7.40 -7.20 -15.47
N ASP A 362 7.89 -6.52 -14.42
CA ASP A 362 9.32 -6.47 -14.09
C ASP A 362 9.73 -7.83 -13.51
N PHE A 363 9.93 -8.81 -14.37
CA PHE A 363 10.16 -10.19 -13.95
C PHE A 363 11.57 -10.40 -13.38
N ASN A 364 12.51 -9.54 -13.75
CA ASN A 364 13.90 -9.65 -13.35
C ASN A 364 14.26 -8.75 -12.13
N LEU A 365 13.38 -7.83 -11.75
CA LEU A 365 13.48 -6.87 -10.63
C LEU A 365 14.62 -5.85 -10.78
N ASP A 366 14.88 -5.39 -12.00
CA ASP A 366 15.85 -4.32 -12.26
C ASP A 366 15.22 -2.92 -12.34
N GLY A 367 13.88 -2.83 -12.22
CA GLY A 367 13.14 -1.58 -12.29
C GLY A 367 12.79 -1.15 -13.71
N PHE A 368 13.02 -1.99 -14.71
CA PHE A 368 12.68 -1.72 -16.11
C PHE A 368 11.80 -2.84 -16.66
N ILE A 369 10.87 -2.49 -17.57
CA ILE A 369 10.10 -3.48 -18.33
C ILE A 369 10.71 -3.55 -19.73
N ASP A 370 11.51 -4.58 -20.01
CA ASP A 370 12.22 -4.72 -21.27
C ASP A 370 12.32 -6.19 -21.77
N GLY A 371 13.18 -6.41 -22.76
CA GLY A 371 13.36 -7.73 -23.35
C GLY A 371 13.97 -8.78 -22.40
N LEU A 372 14.66 -8.36 -21.33
CA LEU A 372 15.17 -9.26 -20.29
C LEU A 372 14.03 -9.85 -19.46
N ASP A 373 12.95 -9.10 -19.23
CA ASP A 373 11.76 -9.63 -18.55
C ASP A 373 11.06 -10.67 -19.41
N THR A 374 10.96 -10.40 -20.72
CA THR A 374 10.41 -11.38 -21.67
C THR A 374 11.26 -12.65 -21.69
N ILE A 375 12.59 -12.53 -21.66
CA ILE A 375 13.49 -13.69 -21.55
C ILE A 375 13.26 -14.43 -20.23
N THR A 376 13.22 -13.71 -19.10
CA THR A 376 13.03 -14.28 -17.76
C THR A 376 11.71 -15.04 -17.66
N PHE A 377 10.64 -14.47 -18.21
CA PHE A 377 9.32 -15.09 -18.31
C PHE A 377 9.35 -16.37 -19.16
N THR A 378 9.91 -16.29 -20.37
CA THR A 378 9.94 -17.47 -21.27
C THR A 378 10.83 -18.59 -20.74
N ASP A 379 11.95 -18.25 -20.10
CA ASP A 379 12.83 -19.21 -19.43
C ASP A 379 12.09 -19.91 -18.27
N TYR A 380 11.24 -19.18 -17.52
CA TYR A 380 10.40 -19.77 -16.48
C TYR A 380 9.46 -20.84 -17.05
N ILE A 381 8.71 -20.56 -18.12
CA ILE A 381 7.82 -21.55 -18.74
C ILE A 381 8.64 -22.74 -19.26
N ASP A 382 9.73 -22.50 -20.00
CA ASP A 382 10.56 -23.56 -20.58
C ASP A 382 11.18 -24.50 -19.52
N GLU A 383 11.46 -23.99 -18.32
CA GLU A 383 12.04 -24.76 -17.21
C GLU A 383 10.98 -25.58 -16.44
N HIS A 384 9.75 -25.06 -16.29
CA HIS A 384 8.74 -25.63 -15.39
C HIS A 384 7.62 -26.40 -16.09
N ASP A 385 7.34 -26.15 -17.38
CA ASP A 385 6.31 -26.84 -18.20
C ASP A 385 6.53 -28.36 -18.24
N GLY A 386 5.57 -29.13 -17.71
CA GLY A 386 5.64 -30.58 -17.52
C GLY A 386 6.55 -31.06 -16.38
N GLY A 387 7.00 -30.13 -15.53
CA GLY A 387 7.81 -30.36 -14.34
C GLY A 387 7.03 -30.85 -13.12
N SER A 388 7.65 -30.77 -11.94
CA SER A 388 6.96 -31.07 -10.66
C SER A 388 6.22 -29.88 -10.07
N GLU A 389 6.52 -28.68 -10.55
CA GLU A 389 5.92 -27.42 -10.13
C GLU A 389 4.76 -27.02 -11.05
N ASP A 390 4.66 -27.62 -12.23
CA ASP A 390 3.48 -27.57 -13.08
C ASP A 390 2.39 -28.51 -12.55
N GLY A 391 1.28 -27.91 -12.10
CA GLY A 391 0.18 -28.58 -11.43
C GLY A 391 -0.60 -29.57 -12.29
N ASP A 392 -0.53 -29.48 -13.62
CA ASP A 392 -1.13 -30.48 -14.52
C ASP A 392 -0.11 -31.49 -15.08
N GLY A 393 1.19 -31.15 -15.02
CA GLY A 393 2.33 -31.97 -15.43
C GLY A 393 2.36 -32.25 -16.93
N ALA A 394 1.62 -31.49 -17.74
CA ALA A 394 1.59 -31.58 -19.18
C ALA A 394 2.70 -30.71 -19.78
N VAL A 395 3.23 -31.10 -20.95
CA VAL A 395 4.10 -30.21 -21.73
C VAL A 395 3.21 -29.52 -22.75
N ASN A 396 2.72 -28.33 -22.43
CA ASN A 396 1.72 -27.58 -23.20
C ASN A 396 2.07 -26.10 -23.41
N GLY A 397 3.21 -25.63 -22.89
CA GLY A 397 3.63 -24.23 -22.94
C GLY A 397 2.95 -23.34 -21.89
N GLU A 398 2.42 -23.96 -20.84
CA GLU A 398 1.73 -23.32 -19.71
C GLU A 398 2.22 -23.97 -18.41
N VAL A 399 2.23 -23.24 -17.29
CA VAL A 399 2.56 -23.79 -15.97
C VAL A 399 1.36 -23.58 -15.06
N ALA A 400 0.65 -24.68 -14.73
CA ALA A 400 -0.51 -24.58 -13.86
C ALA A 400 -0.09 -24.40 -12.39
N VAL A 401 -0.61 -23.39 -11.70
CA VAL A 401 -0.28 -23.12 -10.29
C VAL A 401 -0.93 -24.18 -9.39
N ILE A 402 -0.10 -24.87 -8.60
CA ILE A 402 -0.57 -25.84 -7.60
C ILE A 402 -1.25 -25.12 -6.45
N ASP A 403 -2.38 -25.64 -5.93
CA ASP A 403 -3.08 -25.07 -4.77
C ASP A 403 -3.40 -23.56 -4.91
N PHE A 404 -3.74 -23.15 -6.14
CA PHE A 404 -4.04 -21.78 -6.54
C PHE A 404 -5.00 -21.05 -5.58
N GLY A 405 -4.71 -19.78 -5.32
CA GLY A 405 -5.37 -18.95 -4.33
C GLY A 405 -4.54 -18.87 -3.05
N SER A 406 -4.33 -19.98 -2.33
CA SER A 406 -3.34 -19.98 -1.24
C SER A 406 -1.92 -19.81 -1.76
N GLU A 407 -1.61 -20.55 -2.82
CA GLU A 407 -0.44 -20.34 -3.66
C GLU A 407 -0.75 -19.32 -4.77
N PHE A 408 0.29 -18.71 -5.30
CA PHE A 408 0.25 -17.87 -6.48
C PHE A 408 1.59 -17.94 -7.19
N ASN A 409 1.66 -17.33 -8.36
CA ASN A 409 2.92 -17.16 -9.06
C ASN A 409 3.01 -15.73 -9.59
N PHE A 410 4.13 -15.06 -9.35
CA PHE A 410 4.36 -13.69 -9.81
C PHE A 410 4.32 -13.55 -11.35
N PHE A 411 4.60 -14.63 -12.08
CA PHE A 411 4.47 -14.66 -13.54
C PHE A 411 3.03 -14.84 -14.03
N ASP A 412 2.05 -15.12 -13.16
CA ASP A 412 0.61 -15.17 -13.49
C ASP A 412 0.02 -13.76 -13.30
N LEU A 413 0.09 -12.93 -14.35
CA LEU A 413 -0.30 -11.51 -14.29
C LEU A 413 -1.82 -11.33 -14.27
N ASP A 414 -2.55 -12.18 -15.01
CA ASP A 414 -4.01 -12.08 -15.06
C ASP A 414 -4.71 -12.79 -13.89
N TYR A 415 -3.95 -13.59 -13.12
CA TYR A 415 -4.38 -14.31 -11.94
C TYR A 415 -5.48 -15.33 -12.25
N ASP A 416 -5.30 -16.09 -13.33
CA ASP A 416 -6.19 -17.18 -13.72
C ASP A 416 -5.73 -18.56 -13.20
N GLY A 417 -4.54 -18.61 -12.60
CA GLY A 417 -3.92 -19.80 -12.03
C GLY A 417 -3.04 -20.56 -13.02
N VAL A 418 -2.68 -19.96 -14.15
CA VAL A 418 -1.82 -20.55 -15.18
C VAL A 418 -0.83 -19.50 -15.69
N VAL A 419 0.47 -19.76 -15.54
CA VAL A 419 1.49 -18.92 -16.21
C VAL A 419 1.57 -19.31 -17.68
N SER A 420 1.26 -18.39 -18.58
CA SER A 420 1.15 -18.63 -20.01
C SER A 420 1.60 -17.41 -20.83
N MET A 421 1.72 -17.56 -22.15
CA MET A 421 2.01 -16.41 -23.02
C MET A 421 0.95 -15.28 -22.97
N ALA A 422 -0.21 -15.48 -22.31
CA ALA A 422 -1.18 -14.42 -22.05
C ALA A 422 -0.72 -13.46 -20.94
N ASP A 423 0.18 -13.92 -20.05
CA ASP A 423 0.73 -13.17 -18.92
C ASP A 423 1.98 -12.37 -19.28
N LEU A 424 2.49 -12.50 -20.51
CA LEU A 424 3.44 -11.50 -20.97
C LEU A 424 2.67 -10.19 -21.14
N PRO A 425 3.06 -9.11 -20.44
CA PRO A 425 2.54 -7.81 -20.79
C PRO A 425 2.84 -7.61 -22.28
N ASN A 426 1.87 -7.12 -23.06
CA ASN A 426 2.10 -6.83 -24.47
C ASN A 426 3.45 -6.12 -24.56
N GLU A 427 4.41 -6.72 -25.29
CA GLU A 427 5.83 -6.38 -25.12
C GLU A 427 5.94 -4.86 -24.98
N PRO A 428 6.51 -4.36 -23.85
CA PRO A 428 6.66 -2.94 -23.66
C PRO A 428 7.28 -2.44 -24.95
N CYS A 429 6.69 -1.40 -25.50
CA CYS A 429 7.28 -0.73 -26.60
C CYS A 429 8.01 0.45 -25.98
N PRO A 430 9.32 0.34 -25.64
CA PRO A 430 10.07 1.46 -25.08
C PRO A 430 9.89 2.75 -25.89
N ALA A 431 9.64 2.61 -27.20
CA ALA A 431 9.38 3.73 -28.08
C ALA A 431 7.99 4.37 -27.95
N ASP A 432 7.00 3.68 -27.37
CA ASP A 432 5.66 4.19 -27.03
C ASP A 432 5.73 4.94 -25.70
N PHE A 433 6.42 6.07 -25.75
CA PHE A 433 6.76 6.88 -24.60
C PHE A 433 5.55 7.59 -23.96
N THR A 434 4.41 7.56 -24.65
CA THR A 434 3.11 8.04 -24.14
C THR A 434 2.23 6.93 -23.56
N GLY A 435 2.55 5.66 -23.84
CA GLY A 435 1.80 4.50 -23.38
C GLY A 435 0.44 4.32 -24.05
N GLU A 436 0.24 4.90 -25.24
CA GLU A 436 -1.06 4.93 -25.93
C GLU A 436 -1.24 3.81 -26.96
N GLY A 437 -0.26 2.92 -27.08
CA GLY A 437 -0.25 1.74 -27.95
C GLY A 437 0.06 2.06 -29.41
N THR A 438 0.45 3.30 -29.74
CA THR A 438 0.76 3.71 -31.11
C THR A 438 1.98 4.61 -31.18
N LEU A 439 2.99 4.19 -31.95
CA LEU A 439 4.18 5.02 -32.20
C LEU A 439 3.87 6.18 -33.14
N ASP A 440 3.94 7.39 -32.60
CA ASP A 440 3.89 8.60 -33.40
C ASP A 440 4.85 9.71 -32.90
N ILE A 441 4.62 10.94 -33.34
CA ILE A 441 5.52 12.06 -32.99
C ILE A 441 5.39 12.47 -31.50
N PHE A 442 4.28 12.15 -30.85
CA PHE A 442 4.04 12.46 -29.45
C PHE A 442 4.95 11.67 -28.52
N ASP A 443 5.28 10.43 -28.86
CA ASP A 443 6.30 9.65 -28.12
C ASP A 443 7.68 10.29 -28.20
N VAL A 444 8.04 10.81 -29.37
CA VAL A 444 9.31 11.53 -29.55
C VAL A 444 9.34 12.80 -28.70
N PHE A 445 8.21 13.51 -28.59
CA PHE A 445 8.13 14.69 -27.72
C PHE A 445 8.18 14.32 -26.24
N ALA A 446 7.47 13.28 -25.82
CA ALA A 446 7.50 12.79 -24.45
C ALA A 446 8.91 12.31 -24.05
N PHE A 447 9.60 11.57 -24.92
CA PHE A 447 11.00 11.18 -24.73
C PHE A 447 11.91 12.40 -24.58
N LEU A 448 11.80 13.40 -25.47
CA LEU A 448 12.63 14.59 -25.39
C LEU A 448 12.38 15.41 -24.11
N ASP A 449 11.14 15.47 -23.64
CA ASP A 449 10.80 16.15 -22.39
C ASP A 449 11.42 15.40 -21.18
N ALA A 450 11.29 14.08 -21.13
CA ALA A 450 11.91 13.23 -20.10
C ALA A 450 13.45 13.31 -20.13
N PHE A 451 14.05 13.24 -21.31
CA PHE A 451 15.49 13.38 -21.51
C PHE A 451 16.03 14.73 -21.02
N ASN A 452 15.30 15.82 -21.27
CA ASN A 452 15.68 17.15 -20.79
C ASN A 452 15.53 17.33 -19.27
N LEU A 453 14.67 16.54 -18.64
CA LEU A 453 14.46 16.52 -17.19
C LEU A 453 15.41 15.58 -16.46
N GLY A 454 16.16 14.73 -17.18
CA GLY A 454 17.01 13.69 -16.60
C GLY A 454 16.19 12.59 -15.91
N ASP A 455 15.01 12.31 -16.45
CA ASP A 455 14.13 11.23 -15.99
C ASP A 455 14.69 9.88 -16.42
N LEU A 456 14.84 8.93 -15.49
CA LEU A 456 15.44 7.61 -15.73
C LEU A 456 14.74 6.83 -16.85
N ARG A 457 13.47 7.10 -17.16
CA ARG A 457 12.77 6.51 -18.30
C ARG A 457 13.40 6.86 -19.66
N ALA A 458 14.15 7.96 -19.73
CA ALA A 458 14.85 8.41 -20.94
C ALA A 458 16.28 7.87 -21.07
N ASP A 459 16.77 7.06 -20.11
CA ASP A 459 18.06 6.37 -20.17
C ASP A 459 17.90 5.03 -20.92
N PHE A 460 17.89 5.09 -22.24
CA PHE A 460 17.72 3.90 -23.09
C PHE A 460 18.96 3.02 -23.16
N THR A 461 20.09 3.47 -22.61
CA THR A 461 21.31 2.68 -22.54
C THR A 461 21.53 2.03 -21.18
N GLY A 462 20.76 2.44 -20.16
CA GLY A 462 20.81 1.93 -18.79
C GLY A 462 22.10 2.26 -18.06
N ASP A 463 22.84 3.29 -18.49
CA ASP A 463 24.16 3.63 -17.95
C ASP A 463 24.14 4.83 -16.99
N THR A 464 22.96 5.35 -16.69
CA THR A 464 22.63 6.52 -15.86
C THR A 464 23.16 7.86 -16.43
N LEU A 465 23.63 7.88 -17.67
CA LEU A 465 24.12 9.08 -18.36
C LEU A 465 23.20 9.47 -19.51
N PHE A 466 22.40 10.51 -19.32
CA PHE A 466 21.56 11.08 -20.38
C PHE A 466 22.39 11.79 -21.45
N ASP A 467 22.69 11.07 -22.53
CA ASP A 467 23.48 11.59 -23.64
C ASP A 467 22.92 11.21 -25.02
N ILE A 468 23.72 11.42 -26.07
CA ILE A 468 23.25 11.19 -27.44
C ILE A 468 23.02 9.69 -27.74
N PHE A 469 23.61 8.80 -26.96
CA PHE A 469 23.45 7.36 -27.11
C PHE A 469 22.04 6.91 -26.72
N ASP A 470 21.41 7.52 -25.71
CA ASP A 470 20.00 7.24 -25.39
C ASP A 470 19.08 7.70 -26.51
N VAL A 471 19.38 8.87 -27.11
CA VAL A 471 18.62 9.37 -28.26
C VAL A 471 18.72 8.40 -29.44
N PHE A 472 19.90 7.82 -29.69
CA PHE A 472 20.04 6.83 -30.75
C PHE A 472 19.33 5.51 -30.41
N ALA A 473 19.42 5.04 -29.17
CA ALA A 473 18.74 3.84 -28.72
C ALA A 473 17.20 3.98 -28.78
N PHE A 474 16.65 5.12 -28.36
CA PHE A 474 15.23 5.46 -28.54
C PHE A 474 14.82 5.46 -30.01
N LEU A 475 15.60 6.12 -30.88
CA LEU A 475 15.28 6.15 -32.32
C LEU A 475 15.38 4.77 -32.97
N ASP A 476 16.30 3.92 -32.54
CA ASP A 476 16.41 2.54 -33.03
C ASP A 476 15.18 1.72 -32.59
N ALA A 477 14.75 1.85 -31.34
CA ALA A 477 13.49 1.25 -30.84
C ALA A 477 12.26 1.78 -31.61
N PHE A 478 12.16 3.09 -31.82
CA PHE A 478 11.05 3.72 -32.53
C PHE A 478 10.95 3.27 -33.98
N ASN A 479 12.08 3.07 -34.65
CA ASN A 479 12.11 2.58 -36.03
C ASN A 479 11.87 1.06 -36.13
N ALA A 480 12.16 0.29 -35.08
CA ALA A 480 11.86 -1.13 -35.03
C ALA A 480 10.35 -1.40 -34.98
N GLY A 481 9.59 -0.46 -34.39
CA GLY A 481 8.15 -0.62 -34.16
C GLY A 481 7.85 -1.38 -32.88
N CYS A 482 6.58 -1.37 -32.46
CA CYS A 482 6.09 -2.25 -31.39
C CYS A 482 5.67 -3.60 -31.98
N PRO A 483 6.00 -4.74 -31.34
CA PRO A 483 5.54 -6.07 -31.74
C PRO A 483 4.02 -6.24 -31.85
#